data_AF-A0AAW6XE06-F1
#
_entry.id   AF-A0AAW6XE06-F1
#
_cell.length_a   1.000
_cell.length_b   1.000
_cell.length_c   1.000
_cell.angle_alpha   90.00
_cell.angle_beta   90.00
_cell.angle_gamma   90.00
#
_symmetry.space_group_name_H-M   'P 1'
#
loop_
_entity.id
_entity.type
_entity.pdbx_description
1 polymer ?
#
loop_
_entity_poly.entity_id
_entity_poly.type
_entity_poly.pdbx_seq_one_letter_code
_entity_poly.pdbx_strand_id
1 'polypeptide(L)'
;MILPAVSKKYGWVHAIAHCSDALADSVICDDFDHKMVNAFLLAVKEMLNKVDRRFIDGEEYRLADVFVNGFKANKINSDNFVNWIKSFAFDPYSDELLEYYRFNNLKSLLQDIYVKLNSISLLDLNVKEIVEKKFNSEY
;
A
#
# COMPACT_ATOMS: atom_id res chain seq x y z
N MET A 1 17.81 -17.47 5.99
CA MET A 1 18.64 -16.50 5.28
C MET A 1 17.96 -15.14 5.41
N ILE A 2 18.43 -14.28 6.31
CA ILE A 2 17.88 -12.94 6.53
C ILE A 2 18.71 -12.01 5.64
N LEU A 3 18.13 -11.47 4.57
CA LEU A 3 18.84 -10.55 3.67
C LEU A 3 19.03 -9.19 4.38
N PRO A 4 20.26 -8.66 4.43
CA PRO A 4 20.54 -7.37 5.07
C PRO A 4 20.20 -6.24 4.09
N ALA A 5 18.94 -5.82 4.02
CA ALA A 5 18.49 -4.75 3.13
C ALA A 5 18.66 -3.34 3.73
N VAL A 6 19.74 -3.07 4.48
CA VAL A 6 20.01 -1.72 4.97
C VAL A 6 21.20 -1.13 4.22
N SER A 7 20.91 -0.34 3.19
CA SER A 7 21.94 0.47 2.51
C SER A 7 22.38 1.60 3.43
N LYS A 8 23.69 1.71 3.72
CA LYS A 8 24.29 2.81 4.50
C LYS A 8 24.01 4.21 3.93
N LYS A 9 23.58 4.30 2.67
CA LYS A 9 23.33 5.57 1.95
C LYS A 9 21.84 5.86 1.72
N TYR A 10 20.98 4.84 1.68
CA TYR A 10 19.55 4.98 1.30
C TYR A 10 18.56 4.44 2.37
N GLY A 11 19.06 3.79 3.43
CA GLY A 11 18.28 3.45 4.62
C GLY A 11 17.23 2.34 4.43
N TRP A 12 16.32 2.25 5.40
CA TRP A 12 15.24 1.24 5.50
C TRP A 12 14.17 1.33 4.39
N VAL A 13 14.07 2.47 3.70
CA VAL A 13 13.04 2.69 2.69
C VAL A 13 13.31 1.87 1.42
N HIS A 14 14.58 1.68 1.03
CA HIS A 14 14.89 0.77 -0.07
C HIS A 14 14.63 -0.70 0.27
N ALA A 15 14.62 -1.05 1.57
CA ALA A 15 14.16 -2.35 2.02
C ALA A 15 12.68 -2.55 1.69
N ILE A 16 11.85 -1.50 1.74
CA ILE A 16 10.44 -1.58 1.33
C ILE A 16 10.35 -1.96 -0.14
N ALA A 17 11.09 -1.28 -1.02
CA ALA A 17 11.07 -1.57 -2.45
C ALA A 17 11.38 -3.05 -2.76
N HIS A 18 12.47 -3.58 -2.21
CA HIS A 18 12.86 -4.97 -2.44
C HIS A 18 11.96 -5.99 -1.74
N CYS A 19 11.48 -5.69 -0.54
CA CYS A 19 10.49 -6.52 0.13
C CYS A 19 9.18 -6.56 -0.69
N SER A 20 8.78 -5.45 -1.29
CA SER A 20 7.61 -5.38 -2.15
C SER A 20 7.76 -6.28 -3.37
N ASP A 21 8.93 -6.33 -4.03
CA ASP A 21 9.14 -7.26 -5.15
C ASP A 21 8.93 -8.71 -4.72
N ALA A 22 9.59 -9.11 -3.63
CA ALA A 22 9.50 -10.47 -3.13
C ALA A 22 8.07 -10.82 -2.69
N LEU A 23 7.34 -9.87 -2.11
CA LEU A 23 5.94 -10.04 -1.73
C LEU A 23 5.01 -10.10 -2.93
N ALA A 24 5.29 -9.34 -4.00
CA ALA A 24 4.50 -9.35 -5.23
C ALA A 24 4.57 -10.71 -5.94
N ASP A 25 5.72 -11.40 -5.85
CA ASP A 25 5.89 -12.78 -6.32
C ASP A 25 5.30 -13.80 -5.34
N SER A 26 5.37 -13.54 -4.03
CA SER A 26 4.87 -14.46 -3.02
C SER A 26 3.34 -14.49 -2.94
N VAL A 27 2.67 -13.34 -3.14
CA VAL A 27 1.21 -13.21 -2.95
C VAL A 27 0.41 -14.06 -3.95
N ILE A 28 1.00 -14.40 -5.10
CA ILE A 28 0.36 -15.25 -6.10
C ILE A 28 0.52 -16.75 -5.82
N CYS A 29 1.35 -17.14 -4.84
CA CYS A 29 1.54 -18.54 -4.46
C CYS A 29 0.33 -19.09 -3.70
N ASP A 30 0.07 -20.39 -3.85
CA ASP A 30 -1.03 -21.07 -3.16
C ASP A 30 -0.89 -21.04 -1.64
N ASP A 31 0.35 -21.17 -1.15
CA ASP A 31 0.70 -21.10 0.28
C ASP A 31 0.49 -19.71 0.89
N PHE A 32 0.31 -18.66 0.09
CA PHE A 32 -0.03 -17.34 0.58
C PHE A 32 -1.52 -17.30 0.93
N ASP A 33 -1.82 -17.75 2.15
CA ASP A 33 -3.18 -17.88 2.66
C ASP A 33 -3.77 -16.56 3.18
N HIS A 34 -5.03 -16.61 3.62
CA HIS A 34 -5.70 -15.43 4.17
C HIS A 34 -5.03 -14.87 5.44
N LYS A 35 -4.32 -15.69 6.22
CA LYS A 35 -3.60 -15.21 7.41
C LYS A 35 -2.39 -14.38 6.97
N MET A 36 -1.68 -14.82 5.94
CA MET A 36 -0.57 -14.08 5.35
C MET A 36 -1.04 -12.77 4.70
N VAL A 37 -2.19 -12.76 4.02
CA VAL A 37 -2.82 -11.52 3.51
C VAL A 37 -3.11 -10.54 4.66
N ASN A 38 -3.74 -11.00 5.75
CA ASN A 38 -4.04 -10.13 6.88
C ASN A 38 -2.77 -9.61 7.57
N ALA A 39 -1.75 -10.46 7.72
CA ALA A 39 -0.45 -10.06 8.25
C ALA A 39 0.23 -9.02 7.35
N PHE A 40 0.16 -9.20 6.03
CA PHE A 40 0.64 -8.24 5.04
C PHE A 40 -0.06 -6.88 5.19
N LEU A 41 -1.40 -6.86 5.18
CA LEU A 41 -2.17 -5.62 5.32
C LEU A 41 -1.84 -4.90 6.64
N LEU A 42 -1.74 -5.65 7.75
CA LEU A 42 -1.34 -5.08 9.04
C LEU A 42 0.09 -4.51 9.00
N ALA A 43 1.04 -5.24 8.40
CA ALA A 43 2.42 -4.78 8.29
C ALA A 43 2.55 -3.51 7.44
N VAL A 44 1.85 -3.41 6.31
CA VAL A 44 1.82 -2.19 5.49
C VAL A 44 1.22 -1.02 6.28
N LYS A 45 0.13 -1.26 7.01
CA LYS A 45 -0.48 -0.23 7.87
C LYS A 45 0.50 0.29 8.92
N GLU A 46 1.14 -0.61 9.66
CA GLU A 46 2.13 -0.26 10.68
C GLU A 46 3.31 0.49 10.10
N MET A 47 3.77 0.11 8.91
CA MET A 47 4.83 0.80 8.18
C MET A 47 4.40 2.23 7.81
N LEU A 48 3.23 2.41 7.22
CA LEU A 48 2.69 3.73 6.85
C LEU A 48 2.40 4.62 8.09
N ASN A 49 2.12 4.03 9.25
CA ASN A 49 1.97 4.79 10.50
C ASN A 49 3.31 5.20 11.12
N LYS A 50 4.41 4.51 10.79
CA LYS A 50 5.74 4.75 11.39
C LYS A 50 6.69 5.50 10.48
N VAL A 51 6.41 5.56 9.19
CA VAL A 51 7.21 6.35 8.25
C VAL A 51 7.24 7.82 8.67
N ASP A 52 8.44 8.38 8.62
CA ASP A 52 8.78 9.73 9.03
C ASP A 52 9.14 10.66 7.85
N ARG A 53 9.03 10.15 6.62
CA ARG A 53 9.37 10.86 5.38
C ARG A 53 8.50 10.43 4.20
N ARG A 54 8.50 11.21 3.13
CA ARG A 54 7.90 10.78 1.85
C ARG A 54 8.70 9.65 1.23
N PHE A 55 8.02 8.77 0.50
CA PHE A 55 8.67 7.92 -0.49
C PHE A 55 9.19 8.80 -1.64
N ILE A 56 10.35 8.42 -2.19
CA ILE A 56 11.12 9.28 -3.10
C ILE A 56 11.64 8.53 -4.33
N ASP A 57 11.82 7.21 -4.23
CA ASP A 57 12.41 6.37 -5.28
C ASP A 57 11.40 5.32 -5.81
N GLY A 58 10.11 5.63 -5.70
CA GLY A 58 9.02 4.82 -6.25
C GLY A 58 8.67 3.58 -5.43
N GLU A 59 8.93 3.63 -4.13
CA GLU A 59 8.63 2.54 -3.21
C GLU A 59 7.13 2.19 -3.18
N GLU A 60 6.27 3.21 -3.29
CA GLU A 60 4.81 3.05 -3.38
C GLU A 60 4.37 2.31 -4.63
N TYR A 61 5.05 2.50 -5.78
CA TYR A 61 4.67 1.86 -7.04
C TYR A 61 4.90 0.35 -6.98
N ARG A 62 6.03 -0.06 -6.38
CA ARG A 62 6.38 -1.47 -6.19
C ARG A 62 5.50 -2.10 -5.12
N LEU A 63 5.19 -1.37 -4.07
CA LEU A 63 4.25 -1.82 -3.04
C LEU A 63 2.84 -2.02 -3.62
N ALA A 64 2.38 -1.13 -4.50
CA ALA A 64 1.10 -1.26 -5.18
C ALA A 64 1.00 -2.56 -6.01
N ASP A 65 2.10 -3.02 -6.61
CA ASP A 65 2.11 -4.28 -7.38
C ASP A 65 1.74 -5.49 -6.51
N VAL A 66 2.13 -5.49 -5.22
CA VAL A 66 1.71 -6.53 -4.27
C VAL A 66 0.19 -6.57 -4.13
N PHE A 67 -0.45 -5.41 -3.99
CA PHE A 67 -1.91 -5.31 -3.90
C PHE A 67 -2.57 -5.77 -5.20
N VAL A 68 -2.10 -5.27 -6.34
CA VAL A 68 -2.65 -5.60 -7.66
C VAL A 68 -2.53 -7.10 -7.94
N ASN A 69 -1.39 -7.71 -7.62
CA ASN A 69 -1.22 -9.16 -7.75
C ASN A 69 -2.12 -9.93 -6.78
N GLY A 70 -2.29 -9.44 -5.55
CA GLY A 70 -3.23 -10.01 -4.58
C GLY A 70 -4.68 -9.98 -5.06
N PHE A 71 -5.11 -8.92 -5.74
CA PHE A 71 -6.42 -8.85 -6.38
C PHE A 71 -6.52 -9.81 -7.58
N LYS A 72 -5.52 -9.83 -8.47
CA LYS A 72 -5.48 -10.77 -9.61
C LYS A 72 -5.57 -12.23 -9.18
N ALA A 73 -4.93 -12.58 -8.06
CA ALA A 73 -4.95 -13.91 -7.49
C ALA A 73 -6.17 -14.20 -6.58
N ASN A 74 -7.13 -13.27 -6.48
CA ASN A 74 -8.29 -13.36 -5.58
C ASN A 74 -7.94 -13.58 -4.10
N LYS A 75 -6.74 -13.17 -3.67
CA LYS A 75 -6.26 -13.26 -2.29
C LYS A 75 -6.70 -12.07 -1.45
N ILE A 76 -6.74 -10.89 -2.08
CA ILE A 76 -7.28 -9.65 -1.50
C ILE A 76 -8.67 -9.43 -2.10
N ASN A 77 -9.68 -9.35 -1.23
CA ASN A 77 -11.02 -8.95 -1.64
C ASN A 77 -11.30 -7.48 -1.31
N SER A 78 -12.27 -6.92 -2.04
CA SER A 78 -12.64 -5.50 -1.95
C SER A 78 -13.07 -5.09 -0.55
N ASP A 79 -13.86 -5.90 0.15
CA ASP A 79 -14.36 -5.56 1.49
C ASP A 79 -13.23 -5.43 2.52
N ASN A 80 -12.29 -6.39 2.52
CA ASN A 80 -11.12 -6.35 3.40
C ASN A 80 -10.24 -5.14 3.06
N PHE A 81 -10.03 -4.85 1.79
CA PHE A 81 -9.24 -3.70 1.36
C PHE A 81 -9.90 -2.36 1.73
N VAL A 82 -11.22 -2.23 1.55
CA VAL A 82 -11.99 -1.04 1.96
C VAL A 82 -11.89 -0.84 3.48
N ASN A 83 -12.01 -1.92 4.27
CA ASN A 83 -11.84 -1.84 5.72
C ASN A 83 -10.42 -1.42 6.11
N TRP A 84 -9.41 -1.92 5.40
CA TRP A 84 -8.03 -1.51 5.59
C TRP A 84 -7.83 -0.01 5.30
N ILE A 85 -8.38 0.52 4.20
CA ILE A 85 -8.34 1.96 3.86
C ILE A 85 -9.03 2.80 4.96
N LYS A 86 -10.21 2.37 5.42
CA LYS A 86 -10.96 3.07 6.47
C LYS A 86 -10.25 3.06 7.82
N SER A 87 -9.32 2.15 8.03
CA SER A 87 -8.58 2.01 9.28
C SER A 87 -7.47 3.04 9.49
N PHE A 88 -7.16 3.86 8.46
CA PHE A 88 -6.24 4.99 8.56
C PHE A 88 -6.99 6.26 8.98
N ALA A 89 -6.49 6.89 10.04
CA ALA A 89 -7.04 8.11 10.62
C ALA A 89 -6.22 9.37 10.27
N PHE A 90 -5.48 9.34 9.16
CA PHE A 90 -4.62 10.45 8.79
C PHE A 90 -5.42 11.72 8.49
N ASP A 91 -4.96 12.86 9.03
CA ASP A 91 -5.56 14.17 8.79
C ASP A 91 -4.82 14.91 7.66
N PRO A 92 -5.45 15.10 6.47
CA PRO A 92 -4.81 15.77 5.36
C PRO A 92 -4.64 17.29 5.59
N TYR A 93 -5.39 17.87 6.53
CA TYR A 93 -5.34 19.29 6.88
C TYR A 93 -4.42 19.60 8.05
N SER A 94 -3.71 18.59 8.57
CA SER A 94 -2.78 18.79 9.66
C SER A 94 -1.60 19.65 9.21
N ASP A 95 -1.26 20.67 10.01
CA ASP A 95 -0.04 21.46 9.86
C ASP A 95 1.23 20.68 10.25
N GLU A 96 1.07 19.46 10.80
CA GLU A 96 2.21 18.61 11.14
C GLU A 96 2.79 17.96 9.88
N LEU A 97 4.05 18.32 9.58
CA LEU A 97 4.80 17.80 8.43
C LEU A 97 4.82 16.26 8.36
N LEU A 98 4.88 15.60 9.53
CA LEU A 98 4.87 14.14 9.64
C LEU A 98 3.53 13.54 9.18
N GLU A 99 2.43 14.15 9.58
CA GLU A 99 1.08 13.72 9.21
C GLU A 99 0.84 13.93 7.72
N TYR A 100 1.29 15.07 7.20
CA TYR A 100 1.33 15.35 5.77
C TYR A 100 2.10 14.27 4.99
N TYR A 101 3.27 13.84 5.46
CA TYR A 101 4.04 12.78 4.80
C TYR A 101 3.32 11.45 4.76
N ARG A 102 2.73 11.03 5.89
CA ARG A 102 2.00 9.76 6.00
C ARG A 102 0.74 9.74 5.15
N PHE A 103 -0.06 10.81 5.21
CA PHE A 103 -1.24 10.95 4.36
C PHE A 103 -0.88 10.86 2.88
N ASN A 104 0.12 11.63 2.45
CA ASN A 104 0.50 11.63 1.04
C ASN A 104 1.10 10.28 0.60
N ASN A 105 1.80 9.54 1.48
CA ASN A 105 2.32 8.20 1.13
C ASN A 105 1.17 7.22 0.89
N LEU A 106 0.15 7.24 1.76
CA LEU A 106 -1.08 6.47 1.55
C LEU A 106 -1.80 6.92 0.27
N LYS A 107 -1.92 8.23 0.03
CA LYS A 107 -2.56 8.79 -1.16
C LYS A 107 -1.89 8.29 -2.44
N SER A 108 -0.57 8.44 -2.56
CA SER A 108 0.19 8.00 -3.73
C SER A 108 0.07 6.49 -3.96
N LEU A 109 0.14 5.68 -2.90
CA LEU A 109 -0.08 4.23 -2.99
C LEU A 109 -1.48 3.88 -3.50
N LEU A 110 -2.53 4.49 -2.94
CA LEU A 110 -3.91 4.22 -3.35
C LEU A 110 -4.20 4.69 -4.78
N GLN A 111 -3.61 5.80 -5.23
CA GLN A 111 -3.74 6.28 -6.61
C GLN A 111 -3.17 5.27 -7.60
N ASP A 112 -2.00 4.72 -7.29
CA ASP A 112 -1.36 3.74 -8.18
C ASP A 112 -2.15 2.42 -8.22
N ILE A 113 -2.61 1.93 -7.07
CA ILE A 113 -3.50 0.75 -7.01
C ILE A 113 -4.78 0.98 -7.82
N TYR A 114 -5.43 2.14 -7.66
CA TYR A 114 -6.64 2.51 -8.39
C TYR A 114 -6.41 2.46 -9.90
N VAL A 115 -5.37 3.13 -10.40
CA VAL A 115 -5.08 3.21 -11.83
C VAL A 115 -4.77 1.83 -12.39
N LYS A 116 -3.93 1.06 -11.69
CA LYS A 116 -3.56 -0.30 -12.10
C LYS A 116 -4.76 -1.24 -12.14
N LEU A 117 -5.58 -1.29 -11.08
CA LEU A 117 -6.79 -2.12 -11.06
C LEU A 117 -7.80 -1.72 -12.13
N ASN A 118 -7.98 -0.40 -12.35
CA ASN A 118 -8.88 0.11 -13.39
C ASN A 118 -8.39 -0.31 -14.79
N SER A 119 -7.08 -0.23 -15.04
CA SER A 119 -6.48 -0.59 -16.34
C SER A 119 -6.64 -2.06 -16.72
N ILE A 120 -6.82 -2.94 -15.74
CA ILE A 120 -7.03 -4.38 -15.93
C ILE A 120 -8.48 -4.82 -15.65
N SER A 121 -9.41 -3.87 -15.52
CA SER A 121 -10.84 -4.12 -15.26
C SER A 121 -11.13 -4.96 -14.00
N LEU A 122 -10.29 -4.84 -12.96
CA LEU A 122 -10.48 -5.47 -11.64
C LEU A 122 -10.86 -4.46 -10.55
N LEU A 123 -11.08 -3.18 -10.92
CA LEU A 123 -11.49 -2.16 -9.95
C LEU A 123 -12.95 -2.37 -9.53
N ASP A 124 -13.13 -2.79 -8.29
CA ASP A 124 -14.44 -2.90 -7.64
C ASP A 124 -15.05 -1.52 -7.35
N LEU A 125 -16.38 -1.43 -7.41
CA LEU A 125 -17.12 -0.18 -7.20
C LEU A 125 -16.90 0.39 -5.79
N ASN A 126 -16.87 -0.44 -4.75
CA ASN A 126 -16.65 0.03 -3.38
C ASN A 126 -15.24 0.57 -3.19
N VAL A 127 -14.25 -0.05 -3.83
CA VAL A 127 -12.85 0.42 -3.84
C VAL A 127 -12.76 1.74 -4.58
N LYS A 128 -13.41 1.86 -5.75
CA LYS A 128 -13.49 3.10 -6.51
C LYS A 128 -14.05 4.24 -5.67
N GLU A 129 -15.23 4.03 -5.07
CA GLU A 129 -15.92 5.06 -4.28
C GLU A 129 -15.12 5.50 -3.06
N ILE A 130 -14.52 4.58 -2.29
CA ILE A 130 -13.76 4.96 -1.09
C ILE A 130 -12.50 5.74 -1.44
N VAL A 131 -11.82 5.36 -2.53
CA VAL A 131 -10.59 5.99 -2.99
C VAL A 131 -10.90 7.38 -3.56
N GLU A 132 -11.90 7.50 -4.44
CA GLU A 132 -12.36 8.77 -4.98
C GLU A 132 -12.86 9.71 -3.87
N LYS A 133 -13.61 9.21 -2.88
CA LYS A 133 -14.05 10.03 -1.73
C LYS A 133 -12.87 10.55 -0.91
N LYS A 134 -11.84 9.73 -0.69
CA LYS A 134 -10.64 10.12 0.07
C LYS A 134 -9.75 11.10 -0.71
N PHE A 135 -9.86 11.13 -2.04
CA PHE A 135 -9.13 12.05 -2.91
C PHE A 135 -9.89 13.34 -3.23
N ASN A 136 -11.21 13.26 -3.38
CA ASN A 136 -12.09 14.37 -3.71
C ASN A 136 -12.54 15.15 -2.48
N SER A 137 -12.18 14.73 -1.27
CA SER A 137 -12.40 15.53 -0.06
C SER A 137 -11.54 16.81 -0.01
N GLU A 138 -10.80 17.16 -1.07
CA GLU A 138 -9.90 18.31 -1.16
C GLU A 138 -9.84 18.99 -2.54
N TYR A 139 -10.95 19.04 -3.29
CA TYR A 139 -11.16 20.07 -4.33
C TYR A 139 -12.64 20.44 -4.46
#